data_AF-A0A7C3Q5J6-F1
#
_entry.id   AF-A0A7C3Q5J6-F1
#
_cell.length_a   1.000
_cell.length_b   1.000
_cell.length_c   1.000
_cell.angle_alpha   90.00
_cell.angle_beta   90.00
_cell.angle_gamma   90.00
#
_symmetry.space_group_name_H-M   'P 1'
#
loop_
_entity.id
_entity.type
_entity.pdbx_description
1 polymer ?
#
loop_
_entity_poly.entity_id
_entity_poly.type
_entity_poly.pdbx_seq_one_letter_code
_entity_poly.pdbx_strand_id
1 'polypeptide(L)'
;MTWVDLGTNQNQPATHQLSDQFLKRSRDGGVKFDDAPINISNTGSAALTPAALAVDGNRLYVAWEDFGSSDPDSEELSDIFFVWSDNGGESLSPRKNLSDNLSNSQNQAITATGDHVYVVWDDFSDVNVPVLRLRHSEDR
;
A
#
# COMPACT_ATOMS: atom_id res chain seq x y z
N MET A 1 -1.22 -7.67 45.07
CA MET A 1 -0.54 -7.08 43.89
C MET A 1 -1.59 -6.27 43.17
N THR A 2 -1.49 -4.94 43.23
CA THR A 2 -2.57 -4.02 42.86
C THR A 2 -2.37 -3.48 41.45
N TRP A 3 -3.43 -3.54 40.64
CA TRP A 3 -3.50 -2.87 39.35
C TRP A 3 -4.14 -1.48 39.55
N VAL A 4 -3.62 -0.48 38.84
CA VAL A 4 -4.21 0.87 38.75
C VAL A 4 -4.71 1.03 37.33
N ASP A 5 -6.00 1.30 37.17
CA ASP A 5 -6.57 1.78 35.91
C ASP A 5 -6.15 3.24 35.72
N LEU A 6 -5.47 3.51 34.60
CA LEU A 6 -5.30 4.87 34.10
C LEU A 6 -6.47 5.15 33.16
N GLY A 7 -7.26 6.17 33.53
CA GLY A 7 -8.55 6.49 32.94
C GLY A 7 -8.54 6.59 31.41
N THR A 8 -9.64 6.13 30.82
CA THR A 8 -9.97 6.37 29.42
C THR A 8 -10.09 7.87 29.18
N ASN A 9 -9.10 8.44 28.50
CA ASN A 9 -9.25 9.76 27.90
C ASN A 9 -10.04 9.58 26.60
N GLN A 10 -11.36 9.82 26.67
CA GLN A 10 -12.32 9.72 25.56
C GLN A 10 -12.15 10.85 24.51
N ASN A 11 -10.93 11.33 24.26
CA ASN A 11 -10.64 12.46 23.36
C ASN A 11 -9.21 12.40 22.79
N GLN A 12 -8.69 11.22 22.47
CA GLN A 12 -7.53 11.12 21.59
C GLN A 12 -7.99 10.63 20.22
N PRO A 13 -7.72 11.35 19.11
CA PRO A 13 -7.85 10.76 17.79
C PRO A 13 -6.99 9.50 17.77
N ALA A 14 -7.49 8.43 17.13
CA ALA A 14 -6.77 7.18 17.00
C ALA A 14 -5.36 7.48 16.48
N THR A 15 -4.33 7.26 17.31
CA THR A 15 -2.96 7.36 16.84
C THR A 15 -2.70 6.14 15.98
N HIS A 16 -2.93 6.28 14.67
CA HIS A 16 -2.49 5.29 13.70
C HIS A 16 -0.99 5.07 13.94
N GLN A 17 -0.61 3.85 14.33
CA GLN A 17 0.81 3.50 14.47
C GLN A 17 1.44 3.68 13.10
N LEU A 18 2.27 4.71 12.93
CA LEU A 18 2.85 5.10 11.65
C LEU A 18 3.81 4.00 11.18
N SER A 19 3.32 3.07 10.37
CA SER A 19 4.11 2.01 9.78
C SER A 19 4.33 2.29 8.30
N ASP A 20 5.59 2.54 7.94
CA ASP A 20 6.00 2.58 6.55
C ASP A 20 6.18 1.17 5.97
N GLN A 21 6.01 1.07 4.65
CA GLN A 21 6.33 -0.13 3.89
C GLN A 21 7.78 -0.09 3.41
N PHE A 22 8.47 -1.22 3.52
CA PHE A 22 9.88 -1.33 3.15
C PHE A 22 10.13 -2.51 2.20
N LEU A 23 10.94 -2.27 1.18
CA LEU A 23 11.42 -3.28 0.24
C LEU A 23 12.87 -3.66 0.57
N LYS A 24 13.15 -4.96 0.64
CA LYS A 24 14.51 -5.51 0.61
C LYS A 24 14.67 -6.43 -0.58
N ARG A 25 15.83 -6.33 -1.22
CA ARG A 25 16.14 -7.07 -2.43
C ARG A 25 17.23 -8.09 -2.18
N SER A 26 17.18 -9.21 -2.89
CA SER A 26 18.27 -10.18 -2.97
C SER A 26 18.70 -10.33 -4.42
N ARG A 27 20.01 -10.42 -4.64
CA ARG A 27 20.62 -10.66 -5.96
C ARG A 27 21.18 -12.08 -6.12
N ASP A 28 21.05 -12.90 -5.09
CA ASP A 28 21.66 -14.24 -5.01
C ASP A 28 20.65 -15.32 -4.62
N GLY A 29 19.40 -15.16 -5.04
CA GLY A 29 18.35 -16.16 -4.82
C GLY A 29 17.88 -16.26 -3.37
N GLY A 30 18.01 -15.18 -2.59
CA GLY A 30 17.56 -15.10 -1.20
C GLY A 30 18.62 -15.50 -0.18
N VAL A 31 19.87 -15.74 -0.59
CA VAL A 31 20.98 -16.06 0.34
C VAL A 31 21.31 -14.84 1.20
N LYS A 32 21.35 -13.65 0.61
CA LYS A 32 21.43 -12.38 1.33
C LYS A 32 20.50 -11.34 0.75
N PHE A 33 20.16 -10.37 1.58
CA PHE A 33 19.40 -9.20 1.18
C PHE A 33 20.24 -7.95 1.34
N ASP A 34 19.87 -6.89 0.62
CA ASP A 34 20.45 -5.57 0.77
C ASP A 34 20.34 -5.12 2.25
N ASP A 35 21.43 -4.54 2.76
CA ASP A 35 21.53 -4.15 4.17
C ASP A 35 20.50 -3.06 4.49
N ALA A 36 20.42 -2.03 3.65
CA ALA A 36 19.47 -0.95 3.76
C ALA A 36 18.15 -1.27 3.02
N PRO A 37 17.00 -1.24 3.71
CA PRO A 37 15.71 -1.30 3.04
C PRO A 37 15.38 0.00 2.31
N ILE A 38 14.54 -0.08 1.29
CA ILE A 38 13.98 1.07 0.56
C ILE A 38 12.59 1.35 1.10
N ASN A 39 12.33 2.56 1.60
CA ASN A 39 10.98 2.99 1.99
C ASN A 39 10.13 3.23 0.74
N ILE A 40 9.01 2.51 0.62
CA ILE A 40 8.14 2.57 -0.57
C ILE A 40 6.86 3.38 -0.33
N SER A 41 6.42 3.53 0.92
CA SER A 41 5.24 4.34 1.28
C SER A 41 5.57 5.82 1.31
N ASN A 42 6.69 6.18 1.97
CA ASN A 42 7.20 7.56 2.12
C ASN A 42 6.13 8.59 2.55
N THR A 43 5.17 8.16 3.35
CA THR A 43 3.98 8.95 3.70
C THR A 43 3.93 9.33 5.17
N GLY A 44 4.65 8.61 6.04
CA GLY A 44 4.51 8.79 7.49
C GLY A 44 3.08 8.48 7.97
N SER A 45 2.24 7.88 7.13
CA SER A 45 0.92 7.34 7.44
C SER A 45 1.03 5.84 7.72
N ALA A 46 0.00 5.25 8.34
CA ALA A 46 0.01 3.84 8.64
C ALA A 46 -0.38 3.00 7.42
N ALA A 47 0.56 2.25 6.88
CA ALA A 47 0.23 1.21 5.92
C ALA A 47 -0.53 0.06 6.62
N LEU A 48 -1.66 -0.34 6.05
CA LEU A 48 -2.68 -1.12 6.76
C LEU A 48 -2.59 -2.63 6.54
N THR A 49 -2.16 -3.05 5.35
CA THR A 49 -2.17 -4.45 4.92
C THR A 49 -0.88 -4.76 4.16
N PRO A 50 -0.45 -6.04 4.03
CA PRO A 50 0.82 -6.32 3.38
C PRO A 50 0.79 -5.81 1.94
N ALA A 51 1.88 -5.17 1.54
CA ALA A 51 2.07 -4.80 0.15
C ALA A 51 2.05 -6.06 -0.73
N ALA A 52 1.36 -5.97 -1.87
CA ALA A 52 1.34 -6.99 -2.90
C ALA A 52 2.44 -6.68 -3.94
N LEU A 53 3.22 -7.69 -4.32
CA LEU A 53 4.37 -7.56 -5.23
C LEU A 53 4.16 -8.42 -6.47
N ALA A 54 4.36 -7.83 -7.65
CA ALA A 54 4.50 -8.54 -8.91
C ALA A 54 5.86 -8.22 -9.56
N VAL A 55 6.41 -9.19 -10.29
CA VAL A 55 7.70 -9.08 -10.97
C VAL A 55 7.57 -9.62 -12.39
N ASP A 56 8.10 -8.89 -13.37
CA ASP A 56 8.32 -9.38 -14.72
C ASP A 56 9.72 -8.97 -15.21
N GLY A 57 10.58 -9.97 -15.41
CA GLY A 57 12.00 -9.75 -15.70
C GLY A 57 12.69 -8.89 -14.62
N ASN A 58 13.19 -7.72 -15.01
CA ASN A 58 13.84 -6.77 -14.10
C ASN A 58 12.88 -5.70 -13.58
N ARG A 59 11.59 -5.78 -13.91
CA ARG A 59 10.58 -4.85 -13.44
C ARG A 59 9.89 -5.40 -12.20
N LEU A 60 9.61 -4.53 -11.25
CA LEU A 60 8.77 -4.85 -10.10
C LEU A 60 7.70 -3.81 -9.90
N TYR A 61 6.59 -4.25 -9.32
CA TYR A 61 5.39 -3.47 -9.13
C TYR A 61 4.85 -3.77 -7.75
N VAL A 62 4.55 -2.73 -6.98
CA VAL A 62 4.08 -2.87 -5.60
C VAL A 62 2.81 -2.09 -5.42
N ALA A 63 1.78 -2.75 -4.89
CA ALA A 63 0.51 -2.13 -4.52
C ALA A 63 0.25 -2.32 -3.01
N TRP A 64 -0.18 -1.28 -2.32
CA TRP A 64 -0.47 -1.36 -0.88
C TRP A 64 -1.66 -0.49 -0.50
N GLU A 65 -2.26 -0.83 0.63
CA GLU A 65 -3.30 -0.05 1.29
C GLU A 65 -2.66 0.93 2.28
N ASP A 66 -3.08 2.18 2.22
CA ASP A 66 -2.54 3.24 3.07
C ASP A 66 -3.61 4.26 3.44
N PHE A 67 -3.50 4.84 4.63
CA PHE A 67 -4.24 6.04 4.97
C PHE A 67 -3.63 7.24 4.26
N GLY A 68 -4.48 8.10 3.73
CA GLY A 68 -4.09 9.22 2.86
C GLY A 68 -5.09 9.36 1.74
N SER A 69 -6.37 9.25 2.11
CA SER A 69 -7.47 9.12 1.18
C SER A 69 -7.58 10.36 0.28
N SER A 70 -8.21 10.18 -0.88
CA SER A 70 -8.68 11.28 -1.72
C SER A 70 -9.67 12.22 -1.00
N ASP A 71 -10.19 11.79 0.15
CA ASP A 71 -11.15 12.53 0.96
C ASP A 71 -10.44 13.35 2.06
N PRO A 72 -10.34 14.68 1.91
CA PRO A 72 -9.68 15.52 2.91
C PRO A 72 -10.43 15.56 4.24
N ASP A 73 -11.70 15.12 4.28
CA ASP A 73 -12.56 15.15 5.46
C ASP A 73 -12.58 13.80 6.19
N SER A 74 -11.86 12.78 5.70
CA SER A 74 -11.82 11.45 6.31
C SER A 74 -10.40 10.93 6.56
N GLU A 75 -10.07 10.79 7.84
CA GLU A 75 -8.81 10.19 8.31
C GLU A 75 -8.87 8.64 8.36
N GLU A 76 -10.04 8.05 8.15
CA GLU A 76 -10.26 6.61 8.35
C GLU A 76 -10.43 5.82 7.04
N LEU A 77 -10.53 6.50 5.89
CA LEU A 77 -10.58 5.83 4.59
C LEU A 77 -9.18 5.51 4.09
N SER A 78 -9.03 4.31 3.53
CA SER A 78 -7.80 3.88 2.87
C SER A 78 -7.96 3.87 1.35
N ASP A 79 -6.84 4.11 0.69
CA ASP A 79 -6.71 4.03 -0.76
C ASP A 79 -5.67 2.98 -1.15
N ILE A 80 -5.75 2.52 -2.41
CA ILE A 80 -4.75 1.64 -2.99
C ILE A 80 -3.68 2.47 -3.69
N PHE A 81 -2.47 2.41 -3.16
CA PHE A 81 -1.30 3.09 -3.71
C PHE A 81 -0.39 2.14 -4.47
N PHE A 82 0.41 2.72 -5.36
CA PHE A 82 1.23 1.98 -6.31
C PHE A 82 2.57 2.66 -6.59
N VAL A 83 3.62 1.85 -6.68
CA VAL A 83 4.93 2.21 -7.25
C VAL A 83 5.43 1.09 -8.15
N TRP A 84 6.33 1.44 -9.05
CA TRP A 84 7.03 0.48 -9.87
C TRP A 84 8.52 0.81 -9.96
N SER A 85 9.29 -0.14 -10.49
CA SER A 85 10.70 0.04 -10.82
C SER A 85 11.04 -0.71 -12.09
N ASP A 86 11.78 -0.06 -12.98
CA ASP A 86 12.29 -0.66 -14.22
C ASP A 86 13.72 -1.24 -14.07
N ASN A 87 14.35 -1.03 -12.90
CA ASN A 87 15.74 -1.38 -12.64
C ASN A 87 15.89 -2.30 -11.42
N GLY A 88 14.97 -3.24 -11.27
CA GLY A 88 15.01 -4.27 -10.24
C GLY A 88 14.88 -3.72 -8.83
N GLY A 89 14.33 -2.51 -8.66
CA GLY A 89 14.20 -1.82 -7.38
C GLY A 89 15.41 -0.97 -7.00
N GLU A 90 16.25 -0.50 -7.94
CA GLU A 90 17.31 0.48 -7.64
C GLU A 90 16.74 1.89 -7.46
N SER A 91 15.71 2.22 -8.22
CA SER A 91 14.89 3.41 -8.06
C SER A 91 13.42 3.06 -8.21
N LEU A 92 12.57 3.76 -7.46
CA LEU A 92 11.12 3.64 -7.55
C LEU A 92 10.55 4.85 -8.29
N SER A 93 9.42 4.62 -8.96
CA SER A 93 8.57 5.69 -9.46
C SER A 93 8.05 6.58 -8.33
N PRO A 94 7.49 7.76 -8.66
CA PRO A 94 6.60 8.45 -7.75
C PRO A 94 5.43 7.54 -7.33
N ARG A 95 4.97 7.71 -6.08
CA ARG A 95 3.74 7.08 -5.55
C ARG A 95 2.52 7.53 -6.37
N LYS A 96 1.63 6.60 -6.70
CA LYS A 96 0.39 6.86 -7.43
C LYS A 96 -0.82 6.32 -6.65
N ASN A 97 -1.90 7.09 -6.54
CA ASN A 97 -3.19 6.60 -6.06
C ASN A 97 -3.91 5.88 -7.21
N LEU A 98 -4.23 4.58 -7.03
CA LEU A 98 -4.94 3.78 -8.03
C LEU A 98 -6.45 3.77 -7.80
N SER A 99 -6.92 3.87 -6.56
CA SER A 99 -8.36 3.89 -6.27
C SER A 99 -8.97 5.26 -6.58
N ASP A 100 -8.29 6.34 -6.17
CA ASP A 100 -8.60 7.75 -6.47
C ASP A 100 -10.10 8.06 -6.39
N ASN A 101 -10.72 7.66 -5.25
CA ASN A 101 -12.13 7.83 -4.99
C ASN A 101 -12.38 8.18 -3.50
N LEU A 102 -13.62 8.55 -3.18
CA LEU A 102 -14.02 8.96 -1.81
C LEU A 102 -14.53 7.78 -0.97
N SER A 103 -14.27 6.55 -1.38
CA SER A 103 -14.73 5.32 -0.70
C SER A 103 -13.57 4.47 -0.24
N ASN A 104 -13.82 3.58 0.72
CA ASN A 104 -12.76 2.77 1.30
C ASN A 104 -12.30 1.70 0.30
N SER A 105 -11.02 1.70 -0.05
CA SER A 105 -10.43 0.75 -1.00
C SER A 105 -9.39 -0.14 -0.30
N GLN A 106 -9.58 -1.47 -0.38
CA GLN A 106 -8.83 -2.45 0.43
C GLN A 106 -8.56 -3.75 -0.33
N ASN A 107 -7.78 -4.66 0.28
CA ASN A 107 -7.59 -6.04 -0.19
C ASN A 107 -7.06 -6.15 -1.64
N GLN A 108 -6.05 -5.36 -1.97
CA GLN A 108 -5.45 -5.34 -3.30
C GLN A 108 -4.77 -6.66 -3.67
N ALA A 109 -4.85 -7.02 -4.95
CA ALA A 109 -4.01 -8.04 -5.57
C ALA A 109 -3.42 -7.51 -6.89
N ILE A 110 -2.23 -7.98 -7.24
CA ILE A 110 -1.47 -7.50 -8.40
C ILE A 110 -0.88 -8.66 -9.22
N THR A 111 -0.86 -8.51 -10.53
CA THR A 111 -0.11 -9.35 -11.46
C THR A 111 0.53 -8.52 -12.57
N ALA A 112 1.63 -9.01 -13.14
CA ALA A 112 2.34 -8.38 -14.24
C ALA A 112 2.63 -9.43 -15.32
N THR A 113 2.46 -9.04 -16.59
CA THR A 113 2.73 -9.89 -17.75
C THR A 113 3.11 -9.07 -18.97
N GLY A 114 4.34 -9.21 -19.43
CA GLY A 114 4.87 -8.39 -20.51
C GLY A 114 4.88 -6.92 -20.11
N ASP A 115 4.37 -6.09 -21.00
CA ASP A 115 4.23 -4.64 -20.79
C ASP A 115 2.85 -4.29 -20.17
N HIS A 116 2.33 -5.11 -19.25
CA HIS A 116 1.06 -4.83 -18.59
C HIS A 116 1.07 -5.22 -17.12
N VAL A 117 0.45 -4.38 -16.30
CA VAL A 117 0.18 -4.63 -14.88
C VAL A 117 -1.32 -4.56 -14.65
N TYR A 118 -1.84 -5.46 -13.82
CA TYR A 118 -3.23 -5.48 -13.41
C TYR A 118 -3.31 -5.45 -11.89
N VAL A 119 -4.10 -4.51 -11.36
CA VAL A 119 -4.36 -4.38 -9.93
C VAL A 119 -5.86 -4.45 -9.71
N VAL A 120 -6.29 -5.32 -8.81
CA VAL A 120 -7.68 -5.42 -8.35
C VAL A 120 -7.77 -5.08 -6.87
N TRP A 121 -8.92 -4.58 -6.42
CA TRP A 121 -9.19 -4.28 -5.02
C TRP A 121 -10.69 -4.26 -4.72
N ASP A 122 -11.04 -4.37 -3.45
CA ASP A 122 -12.40 -4.20 -2.95
C ASP A 122 -12.67 -2.70 -2.70
N ASP A 123 -13.75 -2.18 -3.26
CA ASP A 123 -14.24 -0.81 -3.06
C ASP A 123 -15.53 -0.86 -2.25
N PHE A 124 -15.48 -0.35 -1.03
CA PHE A 124 -16.61 -0.29 -0.10
C PHE A 124 -17.27 1.09 -0.14
N SER A 125 -17.79 1.49 -1.29
CA SER A 125 -18.76 2.58 -1.39
C SER A 125 -19.91 2.39 -0.38
N ASP A 126 -20.64 3.46 -0.01
CA ASP A 126 -21.67 3.50 1.06
C ASP A 126 -22.76 2.40 1.03
N VAL A 127 -22.83 1.60 -0.03
CA VAL A 127 -23.59 0.35 -0.06
C VAL A 127 -22.75 -0.75 0.60
N ASN A 128 -23.27 -1.40 1.65
CA ASN A 128 -22.61 -2.47 2.43
C ASN A 128 -22.22 -3.75 1.62
N VAL A 129 -21.92 -3.64 0.34
CA VAL A 129 -21.47 -4.68 -0.58
C VAL A 129 -20.22 -4.16 -1.28
N PRO A 130 -19.04 -4.77 -1.05
CA PRO A 130 -17.83 -4.37 -1.77
C PRO A 130 -17.99 -4.62 -3.27
N VAL A 131 -17.49 -3.68 -4.07
CA VAL A 131 -17.40 -3.78 -5.52
C VAL A 131 -15.96 -4.11 -5.88
N LEU A 132 -15.75 -5.20 -6.62
CA LEU A 132 -14.43 -5.52 -7.17
C LEU A 132 -14.08 -4.50 -8.27
N ARG A 133 -12.99 -3.77 -8.08
CA ARG A 133 -12.42 -2.86 -9.06
C ARG A 133 -11.20 -3.49 -9.73
N LEU A 134 -10.92 -3.04 -10.95
CA LEU A 134 -9.73 -3.39 -11.72
C LEU A 134 -9.17 -2.12 -12.34
N ARG A 135 -7.85 -1.92 -12.22
CA ARG A 135 -7.09 -0.97 -13.04
C ARG A 135 -5.94 -1.73 -13.70
N HIS A 136 -5.66 -1.40 -14.95
CA HIS A 136 -4.48 -1.88 -15.65
C HIS A 136 -3.56 -0.71 -16.04
N SER A 137 -2.27 -0.98 -16.30
CA SER A 137 -1.41 0.03 -16.94
C SER A 137 -1.93 0.33 -18.35
N GLU A 138 -1.98 1.61 -18.71
CA GLU A 138 -2.21 2.05 -20.10
C GLU A 138 -0.88 2.38 -20.79
N ASP A 139 0.18 2.47 -19.98
CA ASP A 139 1.51 2.89 -20.33
C ASP A 139 2.53 1.81 -19.98
N ARG A 140 2.82 0.95 -20.97
CA ARG A 140 3.87 -0.10 -20.94
C ARG A 140 3.80 -1.09 -19.75
#